data_AF-A0A8S3IBM7-F1
#
_entry.id   AF-A0A8S3IBM7-F1
#
_cell.length_a   1.000
_cell.length_b   1.000
_cell.length_c   1.000
_cell.angle_alpha   90.00
_cell.angle_beta   90.00
_cell.angle_gamma   90.00
#
_symmetry.space_group_name_H-M   'P 1'
#
loop_
_entity.id
_entity.type
_entity.pdbx_description
1 polymer ?
#
loop_
_entity_poly.entity_id
_entity_poly.type
_entity_poly.pdbx_seq_one_letter_code
_entity_poly.pdbx_strand_id
1 'polypeptide(L)'
;ALQLLLELLGTYTKETASKARTDAVKCIINSINDPNVFLMDHLLLLEPVKMLEGENIHNLLKIFVFSRLQDYLEFYSKQKPFIESSVYLGVKHERNLTKMRLLTFILIAENQKELTFDAIEKEMQISADDIESFIIEAVRTKMIRCKIDHLARKVIVDNTEQRSFTKQHWISLKEKLEAWKSNLTMINSHFHTLAN
;
A
#
# COMPACT_ATOMS: atom_id res chain seq x y z
N ALA A 1 -14.22 12.58 -8.08
CA ALA A 1 -13.91 12.16 -9.47
C ALA A 1 -13.42 10.72 -9.53
N LEU A 2 -12.39 10.34 -8.75
CA LEU A 2 -11.83 8.98 -8.77
C LEU A 2 -12.83 7.89 -8.32
N GLN A 3 -13.62 8.15 -7.28
CA GLN A 3 -14.69 7.24 -6.81
C GLN A 3 -15.78 6.99 -7.86
N LEU A 4 -16.27 8.05 -8.52
CA LEU A 4 -17.24 7.91 -9.62
C LEU A 4 -16.68 7.10 -10.80
N LEU A 5 -15.39 7.29 -11.12
CA LEU A 5 -14.74 6.51 -12.18
C LEU A 5 -14.55 5.04 -11.77
N LEU A 6 -14.24 4.78 -10.50
CA LEU A 6 -14.19 3.44 -9.91
C LEU A 6 -15.55 2.74 -9.95
N GLU A 7 -16.62 3.44 -9.56
CA GLU A 7 -17.99 2.92 -9.63
C GLU A 7 -18.39 2.63 -11.07
N LEU A 8 -18.12 3.56 -11.99
CA LEU A 8 -18.33 3.37 -13.42
C LEU A 8 -17.56 2.15 -13.93
N LEU A 9 -16.27 2.02 -13.63
CA LEU A 9 -15.46 0.86 -14.00
C LEU A 9 -15.95 -0.45 -13.37
N GLY A 10 -16.55 -0.39 -12.17
CA GLY A 10 -17.18 -1.52 -11.49
C GLY A 10 -18.48 -1.99 -12.15
N THR A 11 -19.15 -1.14 -12.93
CA THR A 11 -20.37 -1.53 -13.68
C THR A 11 -20.07 -2.29 -14.98
N TYR A 12 -18.83 -2.27 -15.48
CA TYR A 12 -18.49 -2.95 -16.73
C TYR A 12 -18.33 -4.46 -16.53
N THR A 13 -18.99 -5.22 -17.41
CA THR A 13 -18.84 -6.68 -17.51
C THR A 13 -17.76 -7.04 -18.52
N LYS A 14 -17.34 -8.33 -18.54
CA LYS A 14 -16.30 -8.86 -19.44
C LYS A 14 -16.50 -8.50 -20.92
N GLU A 15 -17.76 -8.36 -21.35
CA GLU A 15 -18.12 -8.11 -22.76
C GLU A 15 -17.94 -6.64 -23.18
N THR A 16 -18.05 -5.68 -22.25
CA THR A 16 -17.89 -4.24 -22.52
C THR A 16 -16.57 -3.66 -22.02
N ALA A 17 -15.83 -4.43 -21.23
CA ALA A 17 -14.58 -3.98 -20.63
C ALA A 17 -13.46 -3.69 -21.67
N SER A 18 -13.57 -4.18 -22.91
CA SER A 18 -12.69 -3.77 -24.03
C SER A 18 -12.86 -2.30 -24.42
N LYS A 19 -14.09 -1.75 -24.30
CA LYS A 19 -14.40 -0.34 -24.58
C LYS A 19 -13.90 0.59 -23.47
N ALA A 20 -13.78 0.07 -22.25
CA ALA A 20 -13.33 0.81 -21.07
C ALA A 20 -11.80 0.83 -20.90
N ARG A 21 -11.02 0.29 -21.85
CA ARG A 21 -9.54 0.21 -21.76
C ARG A 21 -8.89 1.59 -21.53
N THR A 22 -9.29 2.58 -22.31
CA THR A 22 -8.76 3.95 -22.20
C THR A 22 -9.10 4.59 -20.86
N ASP A 23 -10.29 4.33 -20.34
CA ASP A 23 -10.74 4.87 -19.05
C ASP A 23 -10.11 4.16 -17.86
N ALA A 24 -9.85 2.85 -17.98
CA ALA A 24 -9.06 2.09 -17.02
C ALA A 24 -7.62 2.63 -16.94
N VAL A 25 -6.97 2.88 -18.08
CA VAL A 25 -5.64 3.51 -18.12
C VAL A 25 -5.64 4.89 -17.45
N LYS A 26 -6.63 5.75 -17.77
CA LYS A 26 -6.78 7.05 -17.11
C LYS A 26 -7.01 6.92 -15.60
N CYS A 27 -7.81 5.94 -15.18
CA CYS A 27 -8.07 5.67 -13.77
C CYS A 27 -6.78 5.29 -13.02
N ILE A 28 -5.97 4.40 -13.59
CA ILE A 28 -4.68 3.99 -13.01
C ILE A 28 -3.75 5.19 -12.89
N ILE A 29 -3.60 5.97 -13.97
CA ILE A 29 -2.76 7.17 -13.98
C ILE A 29 -3.22 8.19 -12.93
N ASN A 30 -4.53 8.45 -12.85
CA ASN A 30 -5.07 9.38 -11.86
C ASN A 30 -4.87 8.87 -10.42
N SER A 31 -5.03 7.57 -10.19
CA SER A 31 -4.84 6.96 -8.87
C SER A 31 -3.36 7.04 -8.44
N ILE A 32 -2.43 6.76 -9.36
CA ILE A 32 -0.99 6.86 -9.09
C ILE A 32 -0.61 8.30 -8.73
N ASN A 33 -1.14 9.26 -9.48
CA ASN A 33 -0.83 10.68 -9.30
C ASN A 33 -1.50 11.33 -8.09
N ASP A 34 -2.58 10.75 -7.56
CA ASP A 34 -3.24 11.28 -6.38
C ASP A 34 -2.38 11.02 -5.12
N PRO A 35 -1.92 12.06 -4.41
CA PRO A 35 -1.08 11.90 -3.23
C PRO A 35 -1.82 11.29 -2.03
N ASN A 36 -3.15 11.26 -2.03
CA ASN A 36 -3.96 10.75 -0.92
C ASN A 36 -4.38 9.28 -1.12
N VAL A 37 -4.17 8.71 -2.31
CA VAL A 37 -4.60 7.36 -2.65
C VAL A 37 -3.41 6.41 -2.53
N PHE A 38 -3.35 5.67 -1.42
CA PHE A 38 -2.30 4.67 -1.16
C PHE A 38 -2.79 3.23 -1.36
N LEU A 39 -4.11 3.00 -1.26
CA LEU A 39 -4.74 1.70 -1.48
C LEU A 39 -5.25 1.62 -2.91
N MET A 40 -4.72 0.65 -3.66
CA MET A 40 -4.97 0.44 -5.09
C MET A 40 -5.28 -1.02 -5.42
N ASP A 41 -5.34 -1.88 -4.41
CA ASP A 41 -5.67 -3.29 -4.53
C ASP A 41 -7.04 -3.50 -5.19
N HIS A 42 -8.02 -2.65 -4.88
CA HIS A 42 -9.34 -2.68 -5.50
C HIS A 42 -9.32 -2.49 -7.02
N LEU A 43 -8.37 -1.72 -7.56
CA LEU A 43 -8.24 -1.51 -9.01
C LEU A 43 -7.88 -2.81 -9.74
N LEU A 44 -7.08 -3.67 -9.11
CA LEU A 44 -6.67 -4.96 -9.69
C LEU A 44 -7.84 -5.96 -9.79
N LEU A 45 -8.91 -5.76 -9.02
CA LEU A 45 -10.08 -6.63 -9.04
C LEU A 45 -11.01 -6.35 -10.23
N LEU A 46 -10.90 -5.15 -10.83
CA LEU A 46 -11.76 -4.71 -11.92
C LEU A 46 -11.44 -5.46 -13.23
N GLU A 47 -12.47 -5.96 -13.91
CA GLU A 47 -12.32 -6.71 -15.18
C GLU A 47 -11.60 -5.92 -16.29
N PRO A 48 -11.86 -4.60 -16.49
CA PRO A 48 -11.10 -3.79 -17.44
C PRO A 48 -9.60 -3.71 -17.13
N VAL A 49 -9.21 -3.75 -15.86
CA VAL A 49 -7.80 -3.69 -15.43
C VAL A 49 -7.12 -5.04 -15.59
N LYS A 50 -7.84 -6.16 -15.35
CA LYS A 50 -7.32 -7.50 -15.65
C LYS A 50 -7.04 -7.70 -17.14
N MET A 51 -7.85 -7.11 -18.02
CA MET A 51 -7.59 -7.18 -19.47
C MET A 51 -6.36 -6.38 -19.92
N LEU A 52 -5.85 -5.46 -19.09
CA LEU A 52 -4.59 -4.75 -19.32
C LEU A 52 -3.36 -5.59 -18.89
N GLU A 53 -3.55 -6.85 -18.51
CA GLU A 53 -2.45 -7.76 -18.16
C GLU A 53 -1.44 -7.91 -19.30
N GLY A 54 -0.18 -7.59 -18.99
CA GLY A 54 0.93 -7.58 -19.96
C GLY A 54 1.36 -6.18 -20.40
N GLU A 55 0.53 -5.16 -20.19
CA GLU A 55 0.91 -3.77 -20.46
C GLU A 55 1.82 -3.18 -19.37
N ASN A 56 2.68 -2.24 -19.76
CA ASN A 56 3.56 -1.52 -18.84
C ASN A 56 2.80 -0.80 -17.72
N ILE A 57 1.60 -0.29 -18.00
CA ILE A 57 0.76 0.43 -17.02
C ILE A 57 0.24 -0.53 -15.94
N HIS A 58 -0.15 -1.74 -16.32
CA HIS A 58 -0.59 -2.76 -15.37
C HIS A 58 0.57 -3.27 -14.51
N ASN A 59 1.74 -3.46 -15.13
CA ASN A 59 2.95 -3.83 -14.41
C ASN A 59 3.36 -2.75 -13.40
N LEU A 60 3.24 -1.47 -13.79
CA LEU A 60 3.45 -0.35 -12.88
C LEU A 60 2.47 -0.39 -11.70
N LEU A 61 1.17 -0.59 -11.97
CA LEU A 61 0.17 -0.73 -10.89
C LEU A 61 0.51 -1.89 -9.94
N LYS A 62 0.91 -3.04 -10.47
CA LYS A 62 1.36 -4.20 -9.66
C LYS A 62 2.56 -3.85 -8.78
N ILE A 63 3.51 -3.07 -9.30
CA ILE A 63 4.67 -2.62 -8.51
C ILE A 63 4.22 -1.74 -7.34
N PHE A 64 3.28 -0.81 -7.57
CA PHE A 64 2.76 0.05 -6.51
C PHE A 64 2.00 -0.71 -5.42
N VAL A 65 1.29 -1.79 -5.79
CA VAL A 65 0.49 -2.58 -4.83
C VAL A 65 1.34 -3.60 -4.07
N PHE A 66 2.25 -4.33 -4.74
CA PHE A 66 2.92 -5.51 -4.18
C PHE A 66 4.43 -5.37 -4.00
N SER A 67 5.08 -4.46 -4.72
CA SER A 67 6.55 -4.42 -4.81
C SER A 67 7.18 -3.33 -3.94
N ARG A 68 8.52 -3.30 -3.94
CA ARG A 68 9.33 -2.34 -3.17
C ARG A 68 9.86 -1.22 -4.06
N LEU A 69 10.47 -0.22 -3.43
CA LEU A 69 11.14 0.89 -4.12
C LEU A 69 12.18 0.42 -5.15
N GLN A 70 12.96 -0.63 -4.83
CA GLN A 70 13.98 -1.16 -5.74
C GLN A 70 13.38 -1.63 -7.07
N ASP A 71 12.27 -2.35 -7.03
CA ASP A 71 11.57 -2.84 -8.22
C ASP A 71 11.07 -1.68 -9.10
N TYR A 72 10.61 -0.59 -8.47
CA TYR A 72 10.22 0.64 -9.18
C TYR A 72 11.42 1.33 -9.84
N LEU A 73 12.58 1.38 -9.17
CA LEU A 73 13.80 1.96 -9.73
C LEU A 73 14.31 1.15 -10.93
N GLU A 74 14.29 -0.18 -10.83
CA GLU A 74 14.62 -1.05 -11.96
C GLU A 74 13.67 -0.85 -13.13
N PHE A 75 12.36 -0.82 -12.87
CA PHE A 75 11.35 -0.55 -13.88
C PHE A 75 11.55 0.82 -14.54
N TYR A 76 11.86 1.85 -13.76
CA TYR A 76 12.17 3.19 -14.25
C TYR A 76 13.39 3.18 -15.16
N SER A 77 14.48 2.51 -14.76
CA SER A 77 15.71 2.42 -15.58
C SER A 77 15.47 1.76 -16.95
N LYS A 78 14.62 0.72 -17.00
CA LYS A 78 14.30 -0.04 -18.21
C LYS A 78 13.29 0.69 -19.10
N GLN A 79 12.43 1.54 -18.53
CA GLN A 79 11.29 2.16 -19.22
C GLN A 79 11.29 3.69 -19.18
N LYS A 80 12.46 4.33 -19.03
CA LYS A 80 12.65 5.79 -19.09
C LYS A 80 11.82 6.48 -20.18
N PRO A 81 11.85 6.07 -21.47
CA PRO A 81 11.09 6.78 -22.51
C PRO A 81 9.57 6.67 -22.34
N PHE A 82 9.03 5.66 -21.66
CA PHE A 82 7.60 5.55 -21.41
C PHE A 82 7.14 6.53 -20.31
N ILE A 83 7.96 6.71 -19.28
CA ILE A 83 7.67 7.58 -18.14
C ILE A 83 7.99 9.05 -18.47
N GLU A 84 9.01 9.30 -19.30
CA GLU A 84 9.40 10.65 -19.74
C GLU A 84 8.61 11.14 -20.98
N SER A 85 8.27 10.27 -21.96
CA SER A 85 7.49 10.70 -23.14
C SER A 85 6.00 10.85 -22.89
N SER A 86 5.47 10.22 -21.85
CA SER A 86 4.11 10.53 -21.42
C SER A 86 4.13 11.92 -20.79
N VAL A 87 3.73 12.91 -21.58
CA VAL A 87 3.53 14.34 -21.23
C VAL A 87 2.81 14.55 -19.88
N TYR A 88 2.17 13.51 -19.35
CA TYR A 88 1.47 13.49 -18.07
C TYR A 88 2.28 12.99 -16.87
N LEU A 89 3.54 12.52 -17.01
CA LEU A 89 4.34 11.88 -15.95
C LEU A 89 5.73 12.50 -15.71
N GLY A 90 6.26 13.33 -16.61
CA GLY A 90 7.61 13.92 -16.50
C GLY A 90 7.87 14.81 -15.28
N VAL A 91 6.82 15.41 -14.68
CA VAL A 91 6.90 16.21 -13.42
C VAL A 91 6.50 15.36 -12.18
N LYS A 92 6.16 14.08 -12.38
CA LYS A 92 5.61 13.18 -11.34
C LYS A 92 6.57 12.09 -10.86
N HIS A 93 7.75 11.93 -11.47
CA HIS A 93 8.69 10.89 -11.03
C HIS A 93 9.09 11.07 -9.56
N GLU A 94 9.45 12.27 -9.13
CA GLU A 94 9.79 12.55 -7.73
C GLU A 94 8.61 12.28 -6.78
N ARG A 95 7.39 12.69 -7.16
CA ARG A 95 6.18 12.42 -6.35
C ARG A 95 5.89 10.93 -6.24
N ASN A 96 6.04 10.20 -7.35
CA ASN A 96 5.90 8.75 -7.39
C ASN A 96 6.99 8.07 -6.56
N LEU A 97 8.20 8.62 -6.54
CA LEU A 97 9.32 8.10 -5.75
C LEU A 97 9.09 8.32 -4.26
N THR A 98 8.66 9.51 -3.83
CA THR A 98 8.24 9.78 -2.45
C THR A 98 7.08 8.88 -2.03
N LYS A 99 6.07 8.72 -2.92
CA LYS A 99 4.96 7.81 -2.69
C LYS A 99 5.45 6.35 -2.56
N MET A 100 6.35 5.88 -3.42
CA MET A 100 6.94 4.54 -3.33
C MET A 100 7.78 4.32 -2.08
N ARG A 101 8.49 5.34 -1.59
CA ARG A 101 9.18 5.29 -0.28
C ARG A 101 8.17 5.08 0.85
N LEU A 102 7.16 5.95 0.94
CA LEU A 102 6.09 5.83 1.95
C LEU A 102 5.43 4.46 1.90
N LEU A 103 5.14 4.03 0.67
CA LEU A 103 4.56 2.76 0.40
C LEU A 103 5.47 1.62 0.93
N THR A 104 6.73 1.51 0.50
CA THR A 104 7.57 0.40 0.96
C THR A 104 7.89 0.47 2.46
N PHE A 105 7.86 1.65 3.08
CA PHE A 105 7.95 1.80 4.54
C PHE A 105 6.77 1.12 5.25
N ILE A 106 5.54 1.34 4.78
CA ILE A 106 4.34 0.68 5.32
C ILE A 106 4.44 -0.85 5.15
N LEU A 107 4.97 -1.34 4.02
CA LEU A 107 5.15 -2.78 3.78
C LEU A 107 6.11 -3.43 4.78
N ILE A 108 7.22 -2.75 5.08
CA ILE A 108 8.20 -3.25 6.03
C ILE A 108 7.64 -3.19 7.45
N ALA A 109 6.97 -2.08 7.80
CA ALA A 109 6.33 -1.87 9.09
C ALA A 109 5.19 -2.87 9.38
N GLU A 110 4.57 -3.46 8.36
CA GLU A 110 3.61 -4.56 8.51
C GLU A 110 4.26 -5.85 9.03
N ASN A 111 5.49 -6.13 8.60
CA ASN A 111 6.21 -7.35 8.96
C ASN A 111 7.10 -7.18 10.20
N GLN A 112 7.59 -5.96 10.45
CA GLN A 112 8.49 -5.65 11.56
C GLN A 112 7.96 -4.49 12.40
N LYS A 113 7.73 -4.77 13.68
CA LYS A 113 7.24 -3.77 14.65
C LYS A 113 8.33 -2.82 15.15
N GLU A 114 9.59 -3.18 14.98
CA GLU A 114 10.73 -2.36 15.37
C GLU A 114 11.66 -2.21 14.17
N LEU A 115 11.96 -0.97 13.81
CA LEU A 115 12.78 -0.61 12.66
C LEU A 115 13.90 0.32 13.10
N THR A 116 15.15 -0.02 12.79
CA THR A 116 16.30 0.88 13.05
C THR A 116 16.38 1.95 11.96
N PHE A 117 16.93 3.11 12.32
CA PHE A 117 17.12 4.21 11.35
C PHE A 117 17.99 3.76 10.17
N ASP A 118 19.05 2.99 10.43
CA ASP A 118 19.96 2.51 9.40
C ASP A 118 19.27 1.56 8.39
N ALA A 119 18.28 0.78 8.84
CA ALA A 119 17.47 -0.06 7.95
C ALA A 119 16.55 0.80 7.06
N ILE A 120 15.98 1.87 7.62
CA ILE A 120 15.13 2.81 6.89
C ILE A 120 15.95 3.60 5.86
N GLU A 121 17.15 4.09 6.23
CA GLU A 121 18.07 4.78 5.32
C GLU A 121 18.38 3.93 4.08
N LYS A 122 18.72 2.65 4.31
CA LYS A 122 19.09 1.70 3.25
C LYS A 122 17.92 1.37 2.33
N GLU A 123 16.74 1.10 2.89
CA GLU A 123 15.56 0.68 2.11
C GLU A 123 14.90 1.85 1.37
N MET A 124 14.87 3.05 1.97
CA MET A 124 14.23 4.24 1.37
C MET A 124 15.19 5.11 0.56
N GLN A 125 16.50 4.90 0.67
CA GLN A 125 17.54 5.73 0.04
C GLN A 125 17.33 7.21 0.36
N ILE A 126 17.20 7.54 1.65
CA ILE A 126 17.04 8.90 2.16
C ILE A 126 18.22 9.25 3.07
N SER A 127 18.52 10.55 3.17
CA SER A 127 19.55 11.05 4.10
C SER A 127 19.14 10.83 5.55
N ALA A 128 20.12 10.66 6.44
CA ALA A 128 19.90 10.51 7.88
C ALA A 128 19.10 11.67 8.49
N ASP A 129 19.36 12.89 8.00
CA ASP A 129 18.70 14.11 8.48
C ASP A 129 17.22 14.19 8.07
N ASP A 130 16.85 13.52 6.97
CA ASP A 130 15.49 13.58 6.42
C ASP A 130 14.57 12.46 6.93
N ILE A 131 15.11 11.47 7.66
CA ILE A 131 14.34 10.31 8.13
C ILE A 131 13.19 10.75 9.03
N GLU A 132 13.44 11.65 9.98
CA GLU A 132 12.41 12.07 10.93
C GLU A 132 11.28 12.81 10.23
N SER A 133 11.64 13.74 9.34
CA SER A 133 10.69 14.46 8.48
C SER A 133 9.85 13.48 7.65
N PHE A 134 10.49 12.44 7.10
CA PHE A 134 9.81 11.40 6.34
C PHE A 134 8.86 10.56 7.21
N ILE A 135 9.26 10.16 8.42
CA ILE A 135 8.40 9.40 9.34
C ILE A 135 7.20 10.25 9.77
N ILE A 136 7.41 11.54 10.05
CA ILE A 136 6.33 12.48 10.38
C ILE A 136 5.34 12.58 9.22
N GLU A 137 5.83 12.68 7.98
CA GLU A 137 4.97 12.67 6.81
C GLU A 137 4.23 11.33 6.64
N ALA A 138 4.88 10.21 6.89
CA ALA A 138 4.26 8.89 6.87
C ALA A 138 3.12 8.78 7.89
N VAL A 139 3.33 9.23 9.12
CA VAL A 139 2.28 9.26 10.16
C VAL A 139 1.13 10.20 9.74
N ARG A 140 1.42 11.32 9.06
CA ARG A 140 0.40 12.26 8.56
C ARG A 140 -0.54 11.60 7.53
N THR A 141 -0.06 10.62 6.76
CA THR A 141 -0.91 9.86 5.81
C THR A 141 -1.98 9.00 6.48
N LYS A 142 -1.89 8.78 7.80
CA LYS A 142 -2.74 7.86 8.59
C LYS A 142 -2.65 6.38 8.20
N MET A 143 -1.77 6.02 7.27
CA MET A 143 -1.51 4.62 6.91
C MET A 143 -0.63 3.89 7.92
N ILE A 144 0.08 4.63 8.77
CA ILE A 144 0.92 4.07 9.83
C ILE A 144 0.78 4.89 11.11
N ARG A 145 0.76 4.17 12.24
CA ARG A 145 0.91 4.70 13.59
C ARG A 145 2.21 4.15 14.15
N CYS A 146 3.17 5.02 14.41
CA CYS A 146 4.46 4.66 14.99
C CYS A 146 4.97 5.76 15.92
N LYS A 147 5.94 5.40 16.75
CA LYS A 147 6.65 6.27 17.68
C LYS A 147 8.13 6.25 17.33
N ILE A 148 8.76 7.42 17.43
CA ILE A 148 10.19 7.57 17.19
C ILE A 148 10.91 7.54 18.54
N ASP A 149 11.87 6.62 18.67
CA ASP A 149 12.85 6.62 19.75
C ASP A 149 14.18 7.13 19.17
N HIS A 150 14.40 8.43 19.33
CA HIS A 150 15.59 9.11 18.81
C HIS A 150 16.87 8.62 19.50
N LEU A 151 16.83 8.36 20.81
CA LEU A 151 17.99 7.93 21.59
C LEU A 151 18.46 6.53 21.16
N ALA A 152 17.51 5.62 20.94
CA ALA A 152 17.83 4.27 20.48
C ALA A 152 17.98 4.16 18.96
N ARG A 153 17.80 5.26 18.19
CA ARG A 153 17.75 5.28 16.72
C ARG A 153 16.78 4.24 16.14
N LYS A 154 15.57 4.18 16.69
CA LYS A 154 14.54 3.18 16.33
C LYS A 154 13.17 3.79 16.15
N VAL A 155 12.35 3.14 15.35
CA VAL A 155 10.93 3.41 15.15
C VAL A 155 10.15 2.21 15.62
N ILE A 156 9.23 2.44 16.55
CA ILE A 156 8.33 1.43 17.09
C ILE A 156 6.98 1.61 16.41
N VAL A 157 6.56 0.59 15.67
CA VAL A 157 5.30 0.59 14.92
C VAL A 157 4.19 0.03 15.80
N ASP A 158 3.18 0.86 16.06
CA ASP A 158 2.00 0.47 16.83
C ASP A 158 0.98 -0.26 15.91
N ASN A 159 0.68 0.33 14.75
CA ASN A 159 -0.28 -0.25 13.79
C ASN A 159 -0.01 0.25 12.36
N THR A 160 -0.26 -0.60 11.38
CA THR A 160 -0.20 -0.26 9.96
C THR A 160 -1.50 -0.62 9.25
N GLU A 161 -1.86 0.17 8.26
CA GLU A 161 -2.86 -0.20 7.26
C GLU A 161 -2.19 -1.11 6.22
N GLN A 162 -2.86 -2.20 5.87
CA GLN A 162 -2.33 -3.17 4.91
C GLN A 162 -2.61 -2.68 3.49
N ARG A 163 -1.61 -2.79 2.61
CA ARG A 163 -1.70 -2.38 1.20
C ARG A 163 -2.62 -3.24 0.37
N SER A 164 -2.69 -4.52 0.73
CA SER A 164 -3.54 -5.51 0.09
C SER A 164 -4.06 -6.45 1.15
N PHE A 165 -5.38 -6.69 1.12
CA PHE A 165 -6.00 -7.62 2.05
C PHE A 165 -6.19 -8.97 1.39
N THR A 166 -5.24 -9.89 1.63
CA THR A 166 -5.25 -11.21 0.99
C THR A 166 -6.01 -12.24 1.81
N LYS A 167 -6.27 -13.41 1.20
CA LYS A 167 -6.90 -14.56 1.90
C LYS A 167 -6.11 -15.00 3.13
N GLN A 168 -4.78 -14.85 3.14
CA GLN A 168 -3.96 -15.18 4.30
C GLN A 168 -4.25 -14.24 5.47
N HIS A 169 -4.49 -12.96 5.21
CA HIS A 169 -4.90 -12.00 6.25
C HIS A 169 -6.27 -12.36 6.84
N TRP A 170 -7.21 -12.83 6.01
CA TRP A 170 -8.50 -13.36 6.48
C TRP A 170 -8.35 -14.57 7.42
N ILE A 171 -7.43 -15.48 7.10
CA ILE A 171 -7.18 -16.66 7.94
C ILE A 171 -6.59 -16.22 9.29
N SER A 172 -5.57 -15.36 9.28
CA SER A 172 -4.97 -14.84 10.53
C SER A 172 -5.98 -14.07 11.39
N LEU A 173 -6.88 -13.30 10.76
CA LEU A 173 -7.94 -12.59 11.47
C LEU A 173 -8.93 -13.58 12.12
N LYS A 174 -9.33 -14.62 11.40
CA LYS A 174 -10.21 -15.67 11.92
C LYS A 174 -9.59 -16.36 13.14
N GLU A 175 -8.32 -16.75 13.06
CA GLU A 175 -7.61 -17.40 14.18
C GLU A 175 -7.55 -16.50 15.41
N LYS A 176 -7.26 -15.20 15.24
CA LYS A 176 -7.26 -14.22 16.35
C LYS A 176 -8.65 -14.08 16.98
N LEU A 177 -9.70 -14.03 16.17
CA LEU A 177 -11.07 -13.95 16.67
C LEU A 177 -11.50 -15.23 17.41
N GLU A 178 -11.11 -16.39 16.91
CA GLU A 178 -11.37 -17.67 17.60
C GLU A 178 -10.63 -17.75 18.94
N ALA A 179 -9.39 -17.29 19.00
CA ALA A 179 -8.63 -17.17 20.24
C ALA A 179 -9.31 -16.22 21.24
N TRP A 180 -9.76 -15.03 20.78
CA TRP A 180 -10.49 -14.09 21.62
C TRP A 180 -11.81 -14.66 22.13
N LYS A 181 -12.56 -15.35 21.28
CA LYS A 181 -13.79 -16.04 21.66
C LYS A 181 -13.51 -17.06 22.76
N SER A 182 -12.48 -17.90 22.58
CA SER A 182 -12.07 -18.90 23.57
C SER A 182 -11.71 -18.24 24.91
N ASN A 183 -10.90 -17.19 24.89
CA ASN A 183 -10.49 -16.46 26.09
C ASN A 183 -11.69 -15.84 26.82
N LEU A 184 -12.63 -15.23 26.10
CA LEU A 184 -13.84 -14.67 26.69
C LEU A 184 -14.75 -15.75 27.28
N THR A 185 -14.90 -16.90 26.61
CA THR A 185 -15.68 -18.01 27.16
C THR A 185 -15.06 -18.59 28.42
N MET A 186 -13.73 -18.68 28.47
CA MET A 186 -12.98 -19.13 29.65
C MET A 186 -13.18 -18.16 30.82
N ILE A 187 -12.99 -16.85 30.59
CA ILE A 187 -13.22 -15.81 31.61
C ILE A 187 -14.67 -15.87 32.11
N ASN A 188 -15.65 -15.96 31.22
CA ASN A 188 -17.05 -16.06 31.60
C ASN A 188 -17.33 -17.30 32.45
N SER A 189 -16.75 -18.46 32.09
CA SER A 189 -16.87 -19.66 32.92
C SER A 189 -16.26 -19.46 34.31
N HIS A 190 -15.09 -18.83 34.43
CA HIS A 190 -14.46 -18.54 35.73
C HIS A 190 -15.31 -17.60 36.58
N PHE A 191 -15.95 -16.59 35.99
CA PHE A 191 -16.88 -15.72 36.71
C PHE A 191 -18.09 -16.50 37.23
N HIS A 192 -18.65 -17.43 36.44
CA HIS A 192 -19.74 -18.28 36.90
C HIS A 192 -19.32 -19.24 38.03
N THR A 193 -18.08 -19.75 38.02
CA THR A 193 -17.57 -20.61 39.11
C THR A 193 -17.27 -19.84 40.39
N LEU A 194 -16.94 -18.55 40.31
CA LEU A 194 -16.68 -17.70 41.48
C LEU A 194 -17.97 -17.13 42.10
N ALA A 195 -19.05 -17.06 41.33
CA ALA A 195 -20.35 -16.56 41.78
C ALA A 195 -21.22 -17.63 42.47
N ASN A 196 -20.83 -18.91 42.40
CA ASN A 196 -21.43 -20.05 43.10
C ASN A 196 -20.54 -20.49 44.26
#